data_AF-A0A925L8L1-F1
#
_entry.id   AF-A0A925L8L1-F1
#
_cell.length_a   1.000
_cell.length_b   1.000
_cell.length_c   1.000
_cell.angle_alpha   90.00
_cell.angle_beta   90.00
_cell.angle_gamma   90.00
#
_symmetry.space_group_name_H-M   'P 1'
#
loop_
_entity.id
_entity.type
_entity.pdbx_description
1 polymer ?
#
loop_
_entity_poly.entity_id
_entity_poly.type
_entity_poly.pdbx_seq_one_letter_code
_entity_poly.pdbx_strand_id
1 'polypeptide(L)'
;MLQAYRQHVADRAALGIPPLPLSAQQTGELIELLKAPPAGEGANLVYLFTHRVPAGVDDAAKVKASYLAAVAHGTETCSLISRELATELLGTMLGGYNISPLIDLLDDATAGGIAAKGLKGTLLMFDQFHDVQEKAERGNANAKSVLQSWADAEWFTSRPEVPQSITVAIFKVTGETNTDDLSPAPDAWSRPDIPLHALAMLKNKRDGITPEEDGKRGPIKFIEDLRAKGNLVAYVGDVVGTGSSRKSATNSVLWFTGEDIPFIPNKRFGGVCLGAKIAPIFYNTMEDAGALPIELDVSQMNMGDVVELRPYDGNALKDGKVIAEFKVKSDVLFDEVRAGGRIPLIIGRGLTAKAREALGLPPSTLFRLPQNPVDTRRGFSLAQKMVGRACGLPIVNGEQVGVRPGTYCEPRMTSVGSQDTTGPMTR
;
A
#
# COMPACT_ATOMS: atom_id res chain seq x y z
N MET A 1 22.31 -6.93 20.76
CA MET A 1 21.79 -6.75 19.39
C MET A 1 22.29 -7.76 18.33
N LEU A 2 23.44 -7.54 17.67
CA LEU A 2 23.76 -8.19 16.37
C LEU A 2 23.76 -9.72 16.38
N GLN A 3 24.38 -10.35 17.37
CA GLN A 3 24.44 -11.82 17.43
C GLN A 3 23.05 -12.43 17.57
N ALA A 4 22.21 -11.88 18.46
CA ALA A 4 20.83 -12.30 18.63
C ALA A 4 20.01 -12.05 17.34
N TYR A 5 20.23 -10.91 16.67
CA TYR A 5 19.57 -10.62 15.40
C TYR A 5 19.98 -11.61 14.30
N ARG A 6 21.26 -12.00 14.21
CA ARG A 6 21.74 -13.01 13.26
C ARG A 6 21.14 -14.39 13.52
N GLN A 7 21.01 -14.77 14.79
CA GLN A 7 20.31 -16.02 15.14
C GLN A 7 18.85 -15.97 14.66
N HIS A 8 18.14 -14.87 14.94
CA HIS A 8 16.78 -14.67 14.44
C HIS A 8 16.67 -14.72 12.92
N VAL A 9 17.64 -14.14 12.21
CA VAL A 9 17.72 -14.24 10.74
C VAL A 9 17.87 -15.70 10.30
N ALA A 10 18.74 -16.48 10.95
CA ALA A 10 18.94 -17.90 10.64
C ALA A 10 17.67 -18.73 10.93
N ASP A 11 17.03 -18.50 12.07
CA ASP A 11 15.80 -19.20 12.48
C ASP A 11 14.66 -18.93 11.48
N ARG A 12 14.53 -17.69 11.01
CA ARG A 12 13.52 -17.29 10.02
C ARG A 12 13.87 -17.80 8.62
N ALA A 13 15.15 -17.80 8.25
CA ALA A 13 15.60 -18.36 6.98
C ALA A 13 15.33 -19.87 6.89
N ALA A 14 15.40 -20.61 8.00
CA ALA A 14 15.01 -22.03 8.04
C ALA A 14 13.52 -22.26 7.69
N LEU A 15 12.66 -21.24 7.85
CA LEU A 15 11.25 -21.25 7.44
C LEU A 15 11.03 -20.69 6.02
N GLY A 16 12.08 -20.19 5.37
CA GLY A 16 12.01 -19.52 4.07
C GLY A 16 11.44 -18.10 4.12
N ILE A 17 11.52 -17.40 5.27
CA ILE A 17 10.92 -16.06 5.45
C ILE A 17 11.95 -15.04 5.96
N PRO A 18 11.79 -13.74 5.68
CA PRO A 18 12.68 -12.70 6.20
C PRO A 18 12.56 -12.56 7.73
N PRO A 19 13.55 -11.93 8.40
CA PRO A 19 13.45 -11.62 9.83
C PRO A 19 12.24 -10.73 10.14
N LEU A 20 11.94 -10.53 11.43
CA LEU A 20 10.99 -9.49 11.87
C LEU A 20 11.60 -8.10 11.63
N PRO A 21 10.77 -7.05 11.45
CA PRO A 21 11.24 -5.68 11.58
C PRO A 21 11.85 -5.45 12.97
N LEU A 22 12.76 -4.48 13.07
CA LEU A 22 13.40 -4.13 14.33
C LEU A 22 12.38 -3.51 15.29
N SER A 23 12.41 -3.94 16.54
CA SER A 23 11.66 -3.29 17.62
C SER A 23 12.28 -1.94 18.00
N ALA A 24 11.56 -1.15 18.79
CA ALA A 24 12.09 0.12 19.33
C ALA A 24 13.39 -0.09 20.12
N GLN A 25 13.44 -1.13 20.96
CA GLN A 25 14.64 -1.51 21.69
C GLN A 25 15.80 -1.86 20.75
N GLN A 26 15.57 -2.73 19.77
CA GLN A 26 16.60 -3.13 18.81
C GLN A 26 17.08 -1.95 17.97
N THR A 27 16.20 -1.00 17.65
CA THR A 27 16.55 0.23 16.93
C THR A 27 17.42 1.14 17.79
N GLY A 28 17.12 1.27 19.09
CA GLY A 28 18.00 1.99 20.04
C GLY A 28 19.38 1.33 20.16
N GLU A 29 19.43 0.01 20.33
CA GLU A 29 20.70 -0.73 20.36
C GLU A 29 21.49 -0.60 19.05
N LEU A 30 20.80 -0.55 17.90
CA LEU A 30 21.42 -0.33 16.59
C LEU A 30 22.01 1.08 16.45
N ILE A 31 21.35 2.09 17.02
CA ILE A 31 21.84 3.47 17.06
C ILE A 31 23.18 3.54 17.82
N GLU A 32 23.30 2.86 18.96
CA GLU A 32 24.56 2.84 19.71
C GLU A 32 25.69 2.15 18.91
N LEU A 33 25.36 1.13 18.12
CA LEU A 33 26.32 0.53 17.18
C LEU A 33 26.66 1.47 16.01
N LEU A 34 25.73 2.29 15.52
CA LEU A 34 26.01 3.29 14.48
C LEU A 34 26.96 4.39 14.99
N LYS A 35 26.91 4.73 16.28
CA LYS A 35 27.83 5.69 16.92
C LYS A 35 29.23 5.11 17.12
N ALA A 36 29.32 3.83 17.44
CA ALA A 36 30.58 3.12 17.67
C ALA A 36 30.63 1.82 16.85
N PRO A 37 30.79 1.90 15.51
CA PRO A 37 30.65 0.75 14.65
C PRO A 37 31.78 -0.26 14.82
N PRO A 38 31.46 -1.55 15.06
CA PRO A 38 32.47 -2.60 15.01
C PRO A 38 33.11 -2.68 13.62
N ALA A 39 34.38 -3.09 13.57
CA ALA A 39 35.12 -3.20 12.32
C ALA A 39 34.39 -4.12 11.32
N GLY A 40 34.18 -3.65 10.09
CA GLY A 40 33.53 -4.40 9.02
C GLY A 40 31.99 -4.39 9.04
N GLU A 41 31.35 -3.85 10.07
CA GLU A 41 29.87 -3.91 10.21
C GLU A 41 29.14 -2.70 9.62
N GLY A 42 29.84 -1.60 9.31
CA GLY A 42 29.21 -0.31 9.00
C GLY A 42 28.13 -0.37 7.93
N ALA A 43 28.39 -1.04 6.80
CA ALA A 43 27.41 -1.19 5.72
C ALA A 43 26.16 -1.98 6.16
N ASN A 44 26.34 -3.03 6.94
CA ASN A 44 25.23 -3.84 7.47
C ASN A 44 24.39 -3.03 8.48
N LEU A 45 25.02 -2.24 9.35
CA LEU A 45 24.29 -1.37 10.29
C LEU A 45 23.41 -0.36 9.57
N VAL A 46 23.96 0.31 8.54
CA VAL A 46 23.21 1.25 7.71
C VAL A 46 22.08 0.53 6.97
N TYR A 47 22.32 -0.66 6.42
CA TYR A 47 21.27 -1.47 5.78
C TYR A 47 20.10 -1.78 6.73
N LEU A 48 20.41 -2.27 7.94
CA LEU A 48 19.38 -2.57 8.95
C LEU A 48 18.57 -1.32 9.32
N PHE A 49 19.26 -0.20 9.54
CA PHE A 49 18.62 1.05 9.92
C PHE A 49 17.73 1.60 8.79
N THR A 50 18.18 1.47 7.54
CA THR A 50 17.44 1.92 6.36
C THR A 50 16.23 1.05 6.05
N HIS A 51 16.38 -0.28 6.08
CA HIS A 51 15.39 -1.20 5.49
C HIS A 51 14.64 -2.09 6.47
N ARG A 52 15.06 -2.17 7.75
CA ARG A 52 14.49 -3.11 8.72
C ARG A 52 13.71 -2.45 9.85
N VAL A 53 13.65 -1.12 9.91
CA VAL A 53 12.81 -0.38 10.86
C VAL A 53 11.45 -0.07 10.21
N PRO A 54 10.32 -0.33 10.88
CA PRO A 54 9.01 0.14 10.44
C PRO A 54 8.96 1.65 10.19
N ALA A 55 7.95 2.10 9.44
CA ALA A 55 7.70 3.50 9.13
C ALA A 55 6.41 3.99 9.82
N GLY A 56 6.02 5.24 9.62
CA GLY A 56 4.80 5.78 10.21
C GLY A 56 4.99 6.15 11.69
N VAL A 57 4.00 5.76 12.50
CA VAL A 57 3.92 6.08 13.93
C VAL A 57 4.24 4.88 14.84
N ASP A 58 4.93 3.86 14.30
CA ASP A 58 5.45 2.76 15.10
C ASP A 58 6.51 3.24 16.11
N ASP A 59 6.61 2.57 17.27
CA ASP A 59 7.55 2.95 18.32
C ASP A 59 9.02 2.91 17.83
N ALA A 60 9.38 1.96 16.96
CA ALA A 60 10.70 1.90 16.37
C ALA A 60 10.93 3.01 15.34
N ALA A 61 9.89 3.38 14.59
CA ALA A 61 9.91 4.52 13.69
C ALA A 61 10.15 5.83 14.46
N LYS A 62 9.55 5.98 15.65
CA LYS A 62 9.81 7.13 16.54
C LYS A 62 11.29 7.24 16.90
N VAL A 63 11.89 6.14 17.37
CA VAL A 63 13.31 6.10 17.76
C VAL A 63 14.21 6.43 16.56
N LYS A 64 13.94 5.84 15.39
CA LYS A 64 14.66 6.14 14.15
C LYS A 64 14.53 7.60 13.73
N ALA A 65 13.31 8.14 13.70
CA ALA A 65 13.06 9.53 13.29
C ALA A 65 13.76 10.53 14.21
N SER A 66 13.71 10.31 15.54
CA SER A 66 14.39 11.18 16.51
C SER A 66 15.90 11.21 16.30
N TYR A 67 16.54 10.05 16.09
CA TYR A 67 17.98 10.00 15.83
C TYR A 67 18.36 10.63 14.48
N LEU A 68 17.61 10.30 13.43
CA LEU A 68 17.82 10.91 12.10
C LEU A 68 17.67 12.43 12.14
N ALA A 69 16.67 12.95 12.86
CA ALA A 69 16.49 14.39 13.05
C ALA A 69 17.71 15.03 13.73
N ALA A 70 18.22 14.43 14.81
CA ALA A 70 19.40 14.93 15.50
C ALA A 70 20.64 14.98 14.59
N VAL A 71 20.86 13.93 13.79
CA VAL A 71 21.94 13.88 12.80
C VAL A 71 21.71 14.92 11.69
N ALA A 72 20.52 15.02 11.13
CA ALA A 72 20.21 15.96 10.05
C ALA A 72 20.36 17.44 10.49
N HIS A 73 19.95 17.78 11.71
CA HIS A 73 20.16 19.10 12.30
C HIS A 73 21.60 19.34 12.78
N GLY A 74 22.46 18.32 12.80
CA GLY A 74 23.84 18.42 13.25
C GLY A 74 24.00 18.55 14.76
N THR A 75 22.95 18.27 15.55
CA THR A 75 23.04 18.21 17.02
C THR A 75 23.64 16.89 17.49
N GLU A 76 23.69 15.88 16.61
CA GLU A 76 24.41 14.63 16.80
C GLU A 76 25.25 14.31 15.55
N THR A 77 26.34 13.57 15.71
CA THR A 77 27.20 13.17 14.59
C THR A 77 27.25 11.65 14.49
N CYS A 78 27.32 11.14 13.26
CA CYS A 78 27.47 9.73 12.96
C CYS A 78 28.51 9.58 11.84
N SER A 79 29.51 8.73 12.03
CA SER A 79 30.54 8.49 11.01
C SER A 79 30.03 7.73 9.78
N LEU A 80 28.88 7.07 9.90
CA LEU A 80 28.27 6.25 8.86
C LEU A 80 27.07 6.90 8.16
N ILE A 81 26.45 7.91 8.78
CA ILE A 81 25.26 8.58 8.27
C ILE A 81 25.54 10.09 8.28
N SER A 82 25.67 10.68 7.10
CA SER A 82 25.83 12.12 6.94
C SER A 82 24.52 12.87 7.20
N ARG A 83 24.57 14.20 7.30
CA ARG A 83 23.38 15.04 7.44
C ARG A 83 22.43 14.88 6.24
N GLU A 84 23.01 14.79 5.05
CA GLU A 84 22.32 14.57 3.79
C GLU A 84 21.59 13.23 3.80
N LEU A 85 22.32 12.14 4.09
CA LEU A 85 21.72 10.81 4.14
C LEU A 85 20.65 10.71 5.24
N ALA A 86 20.87 11.33 6.40
CA ALA A 86 19.87 11.35 7.46
C ALA A 86 18.57 12.03 7.00
N THR A 87 18.69 13.14 6.26
CA THR A 87 17.56 13.86 5.68
C THR A 87 16.86 13.05 4.59
N GLU A 88 17.61 12.35 3.74
CA GLU A 88 17.05 11.43 2.74
C GLU A 88 16.24 10.32 3.41
N LEU A 89 16.78 9.70 4.46
CA LEU A 89 16.13 8.61 5.19
C LEU A 89 14.88 9.07 5.96
N LEU A 90 14.84 10.31 6.47
CA LEU A 90 13.59 10.88 7.00
C LEU A 90 12.50 10.93 5.91
N GLY A 91 12.88 11.25 4.67
CA GLY A 91 11.98 11.27 3.51
C GLY A 91 11.38 9.91 3.14
N THR A 92 11.92 8.79 3.63
CA THR A 92 11.42 7.44 3.31
C THR A 92 10.45 6.87 4.34
N MET A 93 10.12 7.61 5.40
CA MET A 93 9.38 7.09 6.56
C MET A 93 7.85 7.21 6.43
N LEU A 94 7.33 7.42 5.22
CA LEU A 94 5.91 7.60 4.82
C LEU A 94 5.20 8.83 5.40
N GLY A 95 5.40 9.13 6.69
CA GLY A 95 4.74 10.19 7.44
C GLY A 95 4.75 9.90 8.95
N GLY A 96 4.27 10.85 9.76
CA GLY A 96 4.32 10.76 11.23
C GLY A 96 5.54 11.48 11.80
N TYR A 97 6.39 10.78 12.55
CA TYR A 97 7.48 11.39 13.32
C TYR A 97 8.57 12.08 12.49
N ASN A 98 8.65 11.78 11.19
CA ASN A 98 9.62 12.34 10.26
C ASN A 98 9.19 13.71 9.68
N ILE A 99 7.92 14.09 9.76
CA ILE A 99 7.38 15.25 9.02
C ILE A 99 7.92 16.57 9.59
N SER A 100 7.75 16.83 10.90
CA SER A 100 8.23 18.08 11.51
C SER A 100 9.74 18.31 11.30
N PRO A 101 10.62 17.32 11.52
CA PRO A 101 12.05 17.47 11.17
C PRO A 101 12.30 17.85 9.72
N LEU A 102 11.60 17.26 8.75
CA LEU A 102 11.74 17.62 7.33
C LEU A 102 11.30 19.06 7.07
N ILE A 103 10.19 19.51 7.67
CA ILE A 103 9.70 20.88 7.52
C ILE A 103 10.70 21.88 8.14
N ASP A 104 11.25 21.57 9.31
CA ASP A 104 12.25 22.40 9.99
C ASP A 104 13.52 22.57 9.12
N LEU A 105 13.96 21.49 8.46
CA LEU A 105 15.13 21.49 7.59
C LEU A 105 14.95 22.28 6.29
N LEU A 106 13.74 22.70 5.91
CA LEU A 106 13.52 23.47 4.65
C LEU A 106 14.31 24.78 4.58
N ASP A 107 14.69 25.37 5.71
CA ASP A 107 15.51 26.58 5.79
C ASP A 107 17.03 26.28 5.81
N ASP A 108 17.43 25.02 5.95
CA ASP A 108 18.83 24.63 6.05
C ASP A 108 19.54 24.70 4.68
N ALA A 109 20.73 25.32 4.65
CA ALA A 109 21.48 25.54 3.42
C ALA A 109 22.02 24.25 2.77
N THR A 110 22.20 23.19 3.55
CA THR A 110 22.74 21.89 3.08
C THR A 110 21.61 20.89 2.86
N ALA A 111 20.72 20.74 3.85
CA ALA A 111 19.69 19.73 3.87
C ALA A 111 18.36 20.19 3.26
N GLY A 112 18.11 21.49 3.08
CA GLY A 112 16.79 22.01 2.69
C GLY A 112 16.28 21.51 1.34
N GLY A 113 17.16 21.38 0.34
CA GLY A 113 16.78 20.79 -0.95
C GLY A 113 16.43 19.31 -0.86
N ILE A 114 17.11 18.57 0.03
CA ILE A 114 16.88 17.15 0.27
C ILE A 114 15.57 16.96 1.04
N ALA A 115 15.32 17.79 2.05
CA ALA A 115 14.09 17.79 2.81
C ALA A 115 12.88 18.10 1.91
N ALA A 116 13.02 19.08 1.01
CA ALA A 116 12.02 19.38 0.00
C ALA A 116 11.74 18.16 -0.89
N LYS A 117 12.77 17.49 -1.40
CA LYS A 117 12.61 16.27 -2.21
C LYS A 117 11.84 15.18 -1.46
N GLY A 118 12.10 14.97 -0.18
CA GLY A 118 11.34 14.03 0.66
C GLY A 118 9.87 14.44 0.83
N LEU A 119 9.61 15.71 1.14
CA LEU A 119 8.25 16.22 1.34
C LEU A 119 7.40 16.19 0.07
N LYS A 120 7.99 16.40 -1.11
CA LYS A 120 7.29 16.29 -2.41
C LYS A 120 6.61 14.93 -2.63
N GLY A 121 7.23 13.85 -2.14
CA GLY A 121 6.67 12.49 -2.19
C GLY A 121 5.84 12.09 -0.96
N THR A 122 5.78 12.92 0.08
CA THR A 122 5.09 12.61 1.34
C THR A 122 3.61 12.98 1.25
N LEU A 123 2.72 11.98 1.29
CA LEU A 123 1.27 12.20 1.18
C LEU A 123 0.61 12.51 2.52
N LEU A 124 1.13 11.92 3.60
CA LEU A 124 0.53 11.94 4.95
C LEU A 124 0.78 13.25 5.70
N MET A 125 0.66 14.40 5.02
CA MET A 125 0.92 15.73 5.57
C MET A 125 -0.18 16.22 6.52
N PHE A 126 -1.44 15.83 6.26
CA PHE A 126 -2.61 16.26 7.04
C PHE A 126 -2.60 17.76 7.37
N ASP A 127 -2.57 18.13 8.65
CA ASP A 127 -2.56 19.53 9.09
C ASP A 127 -1.18 20.21 8.95
N GLN A 128 -0.10 19.43 8.95
CA GLN A 128 1.28 19.92 8.75
C GLN A 128 1.50 20.43 7.30
N PHE A 129 0.51 20.27 6.42
CA PHE A 129 0.43 21.03 5.17
C PHE A 129 0.54 22.54 5.42
N HIS A 130 -0.13 23.05 6.45
CA HIS A 130 -0.15 24.48 6.75
C HIS A 130 1.22 25.01 7.18
N ASP A 131 2.04 24.20 7.85
CA ASP A 131 3.40 24.59 8.24
C ASP A 131 4.30 24.81 7.00
N VAL A 132 4.16 23.95 5.97
CA VAL A 132 4.85 24.15 4.68
C VAL A 132 4.28 25.35 3.95
N GLN A 133 2.96 25.54 3.98
CA GLN A 133 2.30 26.69 3.37
C GLN A 133 2.81 28.01 3.96
N GLU A 134 2.84 28.12 5.28
CA GLU A 134 3.31 29.32 5.98
C GLU A 134 4.77 29.65 5.64
N LYS A 135 5.65 28.64 5.59
CA LYS A 135 7.04 28.84 5.15
C LYS A 135 7.12 29.34 3.71
N ALA A 136 6.30 28.81 2.81
CA ALA A 136 6.25 29.26 1.43
C ALA A 136 5.77 30.72 1.31
N GLU A 137 4.73 31.10 2.06
CA GLU A 137 4.21 32.48 2.13
C GLU A 137 5.26 33.46 2.68
N ARG A 138 6.07 33.02 3.63
CA ARG A 138 7.24 33.78 4.16
C ARG A 138 8.44 33.84 3.21
N GLY A 139 8.36 33.20 2.04
CA GLY A 139 9.35 33.32 0.98
C GLY A 139 10.36 32.17 0.87
N ASN A 140 10.24 31.10 1.67
CA ASN A 140 11.15 29.96 1.57
C ASN A 140 11.01 29.27 0.19
N ALA A 141 12.11 29.23 -0.58
CA ALA A 141 12.11 28.68 -1.94
C ALA A 141 11.87 27.16 -1.98
N ASN A 142 12.40 26.42 -1.01
CA ASN A 142 12.19 24.97 -0.87
C ASN A 142 10.72 24.67 -0.59
N ALA A 143 10.09 25.36 0.37
CA ALA A 143 8.68 25.23 0.70
C ALA A 143 7.75 25.56 -0.48
N LYS A 144 8.04 26.65 -1.21
CA LYS A 144 7.33 26.98 -2.46
C LYS A 144 7.42 25.85 -3.49
N SER A 145 8.61 25.25 -3.65
CA SER A 145 8.80 24.12 -4.57
C SER A 145 8.02 22.87 -4.15
N VAL A 146 7.85 22.64 -2.84
CA VAL A 146 7.06 21.53 -2.31
C VAL A 146 5.57 21.76 -2.61
N LEU A 147 5.03 22.95 -2.30
CA LEU A 147 3.65 23.29 -2.64
C LEU A 147 3.36 23.15 -4.13
N GLN A 148 4.25 23.65 -4.99
CA GLN A 148 4.09 23.56 -6.43
C GLN A 148 4.08 22.09 -6.90
N SER A 149 5.02 21.27 -6.40
CA SER A 149 5.09 19.84 -6.72
C SER A 149 3.83 19.08 -6.32
N TRP A 150 3.24 19.38 -5.15
CA TRP A 150 1.96 18.82 -4.75
C TRP A 150 0.82 19.28 -5.65
N ALA A 151 0.80 20.56 -6.02
CA ALA A 151 -0.22 21.14 -6.90
C ALA A 151 -0.17 20.58 -8.33
N ASP A 152 1.02 20.20 -8.79
CA ASP A 152 1.28 19.53 -10.07
C ASP A 152 1.17 18.00 -9.98
N ALA A 153 0.90 17.49 -8.77
CA ALA A 153 0.76 16.06 -8.46
C ALA A 153 1.97 15.21 -8.88
N GLU A 154 3.20 15.71 -8.68
CA GLU A 154 4.43 14.97 -9.00
C GLU A 154 4.52 13.63 -8.25
N TRP A 155 3.95 13.56 -7.03
CA TRP A 155 3.83 12.32 -6.25
C TRP A 155 3.09 11.19 -7.01
N PHE A 156 2.18 11.57 -7.93
CA PHE A 156 1.40 10.66 -8.74
C PHE A 156 2.04 10.45 -10.12
N THR A 157 2.44 11.54 -10.80
CA THR A 157 2.95 11.47 -12.18
C THR A 157 4.34 10.81 -12.28
N SER A 158 5.14 10.87 -11.20
CA SER A 158 6.43 10.17 -11.12
C SER A 158 6.29 8.64 -11.00
N ARG A 159 5.10 8.13 -10.68
CA ARG A 159 4.82 6.69 -10.62
C ARG A 159 4.41 6.17 -12.01
N PRO A 160 4.83 4.96 -12.38
CA PRO A 160 4.46 4.37 -13.67
C PRO A 160 2.95 4.17 -13.75
N GLU A 161 2.38 4.41 -14.93
CA GLU A 161 0.99 4.07 -15.21
C GLU A 161 0.78 2.56 -15.23
N VAL A 162 -0.48 2.13 -15.06
CA VAL A 162 -0.84 0.73 -15.35
C VAL A 162 -0.47 0.45 -16.80
N PRO A 163 0.28 -0.63 -17.11
CA PRO A 163 0.69 -0.90 -18.48
C PRO A 163 -0.51 -1.15 -19.39
N GLN A 164 -0.37 -0.75 -20.66
CA GLN A 164 -1.36 -1.07 -21.71
C GLN A 164 -1.51 -2.58 -21.93
N SER A 165 -0.42 -3.32 -21.70
CA SER A 165 -0.37 -4.79 -21.75
C SER A 165 0.50 -5.32 -20.60
N ILE A 166 -0.01 -6.34 -19.92
CA ILE A 166 0.64 -7.01 -18.78
C ILE A 166 0.68 -8.51 -19.07
N THR A 167 1.87 -9.10 -19.06
CA THR A 167 2.01 -10.57 -19.16
C THR A 167 2.00 -11.17 -17.77
N VAL A 168 1.04 -12.06 -17.49
CA VAL A 168 0.88 -12.72 -16.19
C VAL A 168 0.98 -14.23 -16.30
N ALA A 169 1.61 -14.86 -15.31
CA ALA A 169 1.56 -16.29 -15.08
C ALA A 169 0.37 -16.62 -14.16
N ILE A 170 -0.44 -17.60 -14.54
CA ILE A 170 -1.69 -17.92 -13.86
C ILE A 170 -1.45 -18.84 -12.66
N PHE A 171 -1.80 -18.38 -11.45
CA PHE A 171 -1.99 -19.22 -10.27
C PHE A 171 -3.49 -19.45 -10.05
N LYS A 172 -4.02 -20.53 -10.63
CA LYS A 172 -5.46 -20.83 -10.62
C LYS A 172 -5.86 -21.68 -9.41
N VAL A 173 -6.86 -21.22 -8.66
CA VAL A 173 -7.57 -22.00 -7.63
C VAL A 173 -9.00 -22.21 -8.10
N THR A 174 -9.34 -23.44 -8.48
CA THR A 174 -10.68 -23.80 -9.00
C THR A 174 -11.73 -23.78 -7.90
N GLY A 175 -12.96 -23.42 -8.27
CA GLY A 175 -14.10 -23.27 -7.38
C GLY A 175 -14.08 -21.97 -6.58
N GLU A 176 -14.62 -22.03 -5.37
CA GLU A 176 -14.66 -20.90 -4.45
C GLU A 176 -13.40 -20.85 -3.58
N THR A 177 -12.71 -19.70 -3.59
CA THR A 177 -11.71 -19.34 -2.59
C THR A 177 -12.39 -18.52 -1.50
N ASN A 178 -12.57 -19.12 -0.33
CA ASN A 178 -12.95 -18.40 0.88
C ASN A 178 -11.73 -17.68 1.49
N THR A 179 -11.95 -16.57 2.17
CA THR A 179 -10.87 -15.88 2.91
C THR A 179 -10.22 -16.75 3.99
N ASP A 180 -10.91 -17.78 4.51
CA ASP A 180 -10.32 -18.77 5.43
C ASP A 180 -9.31 -19.68 4.72
N ASP A 181 -9.49 -19.97 3.42
CA ASP A 181 -8.51 -20.74 2.63
C ASP A 181 -7.19 -19.98 2.49
N LEU A 182 -7.28 -18.65 2.41
CA LEU A 182 -6.13 -17.76 2.25
C LEU A 182 -5.47 -17.36 3.58
N SER A 183 -6.24 -17.41 4.67
CA SER A 183 -5.83 -16.97 6.00
C SER A 183 -6.63 -17.77 7.02
N PRO A 184 -6.22 -19.01 7.35
CA PRO A 184 -7.02 -19.92 8.17
C PRO A 184 -7.24 -19.39 9.58
N ALA A 185 -8.41 -19.67 10.15
CA ALA A 185 -8.75 -19.22 11.50
C ALA A 185 -7.76 -19.67 12.61
N PRO A 186 -7.22 -20.92 12.61
CA PRO A 186 -6.27 -21.36 13.64
C PRO A 186 -4.97 -20.54 13.68
N ASP A 187 -4.65 -19.84 12.59
CA ASP A 187 -3.42 -19.06 12.41
C ASP A 187 -3.67 -17.56 12.63
N ALA A 188 -4.82 -17.18 13.19
CA ALA A 188 -5.17 -15.77 13.41
C ALA A 188 -4.14 -15.01 14.26
N TRP A 189 -3.46 -15.71 15.17
CA TRP A 189 -2.42 -15.15 16.05
C TRP A 189 -1.20 -14.62 15.29
N SER A 190 -0.88 -15.17 14.11
CA SER A 190 0.30 -14.78 13.33
C SER A 190 0.02 -13.67 12.30
N ARG A 191 -1.24 -13.26 12.13
CA ARG A 191 -1.67 -12.28 11.10
C ARG A 191 -0.83 -11.00 11.01
N PRO A 192 -0.33 -10.40 12.11
CA PRO A 192 0.53 -9.21 12.03
C PRO A 192 1.91 -9.47 11.40
N ASP A 193 2.42 -10.70 11.49
CA ASP A 193 3.67 -11.12 10.86
C ASP A 193 3.38 -11.69 9.48
N ILE A 194 3.19 -10.79 8.50
CA ILE A 194 2.75 -11.12 7.13
C ILE A 194 3.53 -12.29 6.52
N PRO A 195 4.87 -12.32 6.51
CA PRO A 195 5.62 -13.43 5.90
C PRO A 195 5.36 -14.77 6.59
N LEU A 196 5.26 -14.78 7.92
CA LEU A 196 4.96 -16.01 8.67
C LEU A 196 3.53 -16.48 8.40
N HIS A 197 2.56 -15.56 8.46
CA HIS A 197 1.16 -15.90 8.24
C HIS A 197 0.91 -16.41 6.81
N ALA A 198 1.61 -15.84 5.83
CA ALA A 198 1.50 -16.24 4.43
C ALA A 198 1.87 -17.71 4.19
N LEU A 199 2.70 -18.32 5.06
CA LEU A 199 3.01 -19.75 4.98
C LEU A 199 1.76 -20.64 5.14
N ALA A 200 0.71 -20.16 5.81
CA ALA A 200 -0.54 -20.88 6.04
C ALA A 200 -1.54 -20.76 4.88
N MET A 201 -1.28 -19.89 3.89
CA MET A 201 -2.16 -19.68 2.74
C MET A 201 -2.31 -20.99 1.95
N LEU A 202 -3.55 -21.45 1.75
CA LEU A 202 -3.88 -22.69 1.03
C LEU A 202 -3.17 -23.93 1.59
N LYS A 203 -2.95 -23.98 2.91
CA LYS A 203 -2.29 -25.11 3.58
C LYS A 203 -3.13 -26.40 3.62
N ASN A 204 -4.45 -26.29 3.50
CA ASN A 204 -5.34 -27.45 3.44
C ASN A 204 -5.45 -27.91 1.99
N LYS A 205 -5.19 -29.20 1.74
CA LYS A 205 -5.26 -29.78 0.40
C LYS A 205 -6.64 -29.58 -0.23
N ARG A 206 -6.65 -29.21 -1.51
CA ARG A 206 -7.84 -29.10 -2.35
C ARG A 206 -7.50 -29.40 -3.81
N ASP A 207 -8.51 -29.58 -4.64
CA ASP A 207 -8.31 -29.87 -6.06
C ASP A 207 -7.43 -28.82 -6.74
N GLY A 208 -6.42 -29.28 -7.48
CA GLY A 208 -5.45 -28.43 -8.17
C GLY A 208 -4.37 -27.78 -7.28
N ILE A 209 -4.46 -27.88 -5.95
CA ILE A 209 -3.50 -27.27 -5.02
C ILE A 209 -2.90 -28.34 -4.10
N THR A 210 -1.57 -28.47 -4.17
CA THR A 210 -0.81 -29.38 -3.32
C THR A 210 0.02 -28.55 -2.32
N PRO A 211 -0.37 -28.51 -1.03
CA PRO A 211 0.44 -27.87 0.00
C PRO A 211 1.78 -28.61 0.19
N GLU A 212 2.81 -27.91 0.67
CA GLU A 212 4.08 -28.55 1.04
C GLU A 212 3.91 -29.46 2.26
N GLU A 213 3.08 -29.03 3.22
CA GLU A 213 2.67 -29.84 4.37
C GLU A 213 1.17 -29.64 4.61
N ASP A 214 0.38 -30.69 4.37
CA ASP A 214 -1.08 -30.61 4.51
C ASP A 214 -1.52 -30.19 5.93
N GLY A 215 -2.37 -29.18 5.99
CA GLY A 215 -2.84 -28.55 7.23
C GLY A 215 -1.85 -27.60 7.91
N LYS A 216 -0.63 -27.44 7.38
CA LYS A 216 0.45 -26.66 8.03
C LYS A 216 1.09 -25.60 7.14
N ARG A 217 1.46 -25.95 5.90
CA ARG A 217 2.22 -25.09 5.00
C ARG A 217 1.71 -25.18 3.57
N GLY A 218 1.37 -24.02 3.01
CA GLY A 218 0.84 -23.87 1.66
C GLY A 218 1.80 -24.27 0.53
N PRO A 219 1.40 -24.06 -0.73
CA PRO A 219 2.18 -24.40 -1.93
C PRO A 219 3.26 -23.33 -2.23
N ILE A 220 4.13 -23.02 -1.26
CA ILE A 220 5.00 -21.83 -1.30
C ILE A 220 5.99 -21.88 -2.45
N LYS A 221 6.78 -22.96 -2.52
CA LYS A 221 7.78 -23.21 -3.55
C LYS A 221 7.16 -23.20 -4.95
N PHE A 222 5.95 -23.72 -5.10
CA PHE A 222 5.26 -23.70 -6.38
C PHE A 222 4.97 -22.27 -6.86
N ILE A 223 4.52 -21.38 -5.96
CA ILE A 223 4.28 -19.97 -6.30
C ILE A 223 5.60 -19.26 -6.58
N GLU A 224 6.66 -19.55 -5.82
CA GLU A 224 8.00 -19.02 -6.05
C GLU A 224 8.58 -19.47 -7.40
N ASP A 225 8.43 -20.75 -7.75
CA ASP A 225 8.85 -21.32 -9.04
C ASP A 225 8.07 -20.68 -10.20
N LEU A 226 6.77 -20.38 -10.03
CA LEU A 226 6.00 -19.61 -11.01
C LEU A 226 6.56 -18.20 -11.17
N ARG A 227 6.86 -17.51 -10.08
CA ARG A 227 7.43 -16.16 -10.09
C ARG A 227 8.83 -16.14 -10.72
N ALA A 228 9.64 -17.18 -10.48
CA ALA A 228 10.99 -17.33 -11.03
C ALA A 228 11.01 -17.45 -12.56
N LYS A 229 9.88 -17.74 -13.22
CA LYS A 229 9.74 -17.72 -14.68
C LYS A 229 9.75 -16.31 -15.28
N GLY A 230 9.71 -15.26 -14.45
CA GLY A 230 9.93 -13.87 -14.85
C GLY A 230 8.68 -13.05 -15.13
N ASN A 231 7.49 -13.66 -15.13
CA ASN A 231 6.22 -12.96 -15.27
C ASN A 231 5.60 -12.65 -13.89
N LEU A 232 4.77 -11.61 -13.84
CA LEU A 232 3.94 -11.33 -12.66
C LEU A 232 2.97 -12.52 -12.44
N VAL A 233 2.84 -12.99 -11.20
CA VAL A 233 1.88 -14.05 -10.89
C VAL A 233 0.52 -13.43 -10.60
N ALA A 234 -0.52 -13.85 -11.33
CA ALA A 234 -1.89 -13.46 -11.06
C ALA A 234 -2.61 -14.54 -10.23
N TYR A 235 -3.26 -14.15 -9.13
CA TYR A 235 -4.17 -15.05 -8.42
C TYR A 235 -5.48 -15.14 -9.19
N VAL A 236 -5.90 -16.34 -9.55
CA VAL A 236 -7.09 -16.57 -10.38
C VAL A 236 -8.03 -17.56 -9.71
N GLY A 237 -9.33 -17.27 -9.63
CA GLY A 237 -10.33 -18.23 -9.13
C GLY A 237 -11.71 -18.00 -9.70
N ASP A 238 -12.60 -18.99 -9.61
CA ASP A 238 -13.95 -18.86 -10.17
C ASP A 238 -14.79 -17.92 -9.31
N VAL A 239 -14.74 -18.11 -7.99
CA VAL A 239 -15.29 -17.17 -6.99
C VAL A 239 -14.20 -16.86 -5.97
N VAL A 240 -13.87 -15.60 -5.75
CA VAL A 240 -12.71 -15.19 -4.93
C VAL A 240 -13.11 -14.30 -3.76
N GLY A 241 -12.62 -14.63 -2.58
CA GLY A 241 -12.60 -13.74 -1.41
C GLY A 241 -13.91 -13.70 -0.63
N THR A 242 -14.73 -14.74 -0.71
CA THR A 242 -15.95 -14.86 0.10
C THR A 242 -15.63 -15.01 1.60
N GLY A 243 -16.65 -14.82 2.42
CA GLY A 243 -16.55 -14.97 3.87
C GLY A 243 -16.11 -13.68 4.59
N SER A 244 -15.24 -13.84 5.58
CA SER A 244 -14.91 -12.79 6.55
C SER A 244 -14.00 -11.68 6.00
N SER A 245 -14.17 -10.46 6.52
CA SER A 245 -13.26 -9.34 6.27
C SER A 245 -11.96 -9.50 7.05
N ARG A 246 -11.00 -10.29 6.54
CA ARG A 246 -9.66 -10.43 7.11
C ARG A 246 -8.60 -9.97 6.12
N LYS A 247 -7.99 -8.81 6.38
CA LYS A 247 -6.94 -8.24 5.52
C LYS A 247 -5.75 -9.19 5.33
N SER A 248 -5.51 -10.09 6.28
CA SER A 248 -4.49 -11.14 6.20
C SER A 248 -4.62 -12.06 4.98
N ALA A 249 -5.83 -12.28 4.45
CA ALA A 249 -6.03 -13.02 3.21
C ALA A 249 -5.36 -12.29 2.02
N THR A 250 -5.68 -11.00 1.84
CA THR A 250 -5.02 -10.15 0.85
C THR A 250 -3.52 -10.04 1.10
N ASN A 251 -3.09 -9.82 2.35
CA ASN A 251 -1.66 -9.75 2.68
C ASN A 251 -0.90 -11.01 2.25
N SER A 252 -1.49 -12.20 2.43
CA SER A 252 -0.85 -13.47 2.07
C SER A 252 -0.75 -13.64 0.55
N VAL A 253 -1.82 -13.32 -0.18
CA VAL A 253 -1.80 -13.31 -1.65
C VAL A 253 -0.74 -12.35 -2.17
N LEU A 254 -0.72 -11.11 -1.69
CA LEU A 254 0.24 -10.09 -2.12
C LEU A 254 1.66 -10.37 -1.65
N TRP A 255 1.84 -11.10 -0.55
CA TRP A 255 3.17 -11.53 -0.13
C TRP A 255 3.84 -12.38 -1.21
N PHE A 256 3.09 -13.22 -1.93
CA PHE A 256 3.66 -14.05 -2.99
C PHE A 256 3.55 -13.45 -4.40
N THR A 257 2.53 -12.62 -4.66
CA THR A 257 2.19 -12.12 -6.01
C THR A 257 2.49 -10.64 -6.23
N GLY A 258 2.68 -9.88 -5.15
CA GLY A 258 2.91 -8.44 -5.20
C GLY A 258 4.39 -8.05 -5.23
N GLU A 259 4.62 -6.77 -5.02
CA GLU A 259 5.93 -6.12 -5.08
C GLU A 259 6.33 -5.57 -3.71
N ASP A 260 7.64 -5.54 -3.45
CA ASP A 260 8.18 -4.94 -2.25
C ASP A 260 7.92 -3.43 -2.23
N ILE A 261 7.54 -2.90 -1.07
CA ILE A 261 7.41 -1.46 -0.87
C ILE A 261 8.78 -0.92 -0.41
N PRO A 262 9.41 0.01 -1.14
CA PRO A 262 10.71 0.55 -0.75
C PRO A 262 10.70 1.05 0.69
N PHE A 263 11.73 0.66 1.46
CA PHE A 263 11.94 1.04 2.86
C PHE A 263 10.91 0.55 3.88
N ILE A 264 9.89 -0.22 3.46
CA ILE A 264 8.87 -0.78 4.35
C ILE A 264 9.08 -2.29 4.48
N PRO A 265 9.59 -2.77 5.63
CA PRO A 265 9.87 -4.18 5.79
C PRO A 265 8.59 -5.03 5.83
N ASN A 266 8.67 -6.22 5.24
CA ASN A 266 7.70 -7.30 5.41
C ASN A 266 6.26 -6.96 4.97
N LYS A 267 6.10 -6.03 4.02
CA LYS A 267 4.80 -5.70 3.41
C LYS A 267 4.97 -5.54 1.91
N ARG A 268 3.97 -6.01 1.16
CA ARG A 268 3.89 -5.91 -0.29
C ARG A 268 2.61 -5.22 -0.74
N PHE A 269 2.65 -4.66 -1.93
CA PHE A 269 1.53 -3.99 -2.60
C PHE A 269 1.44 -4.47 -4.06
N GLY A 270 0.46 -3.98 -4.81
CA GLY A 270 0.36 -4.31 -6.23
C GLY A 270 -0.23 -5.70 -6.47
N GLY A 271 0.19 -6.37 -7.54
CA GLY A 271 -0.32 -7.70 -7.93
C GLY A 271 -1.64 -7.66 -8.72
N VAL A 272 -2.00 -8.80 -9.30
CA VAL A 272 -3.20 -8.96 -10.15
C VAL A 272 -4.08 -10.06 -9.57
N CYS A 273 -5.38 -9.79 -9.48
CA CYS A 273 -6.38 -10.75 -9.03
C CYS A 273 -7.52 -10.85 -10.03
N LEU A 274 -7.74 -12.05 -10.54
CA LEU A 274 -8.74 -12.33 -11.56
C LEU A 274 -9.79 -13.29 -11.00
N GLY A 275 -11.06 -13.06 -11.30
CA GLY A 275 -12.06 -14.09 -11.07
C GLY A 275 -13.37 -13.84 -11.79
N ALA A 276 -14.15 -14.90 -12.03
CA ALA A 276 -15.48 -14.73 -12.60
C ALA A 276 -16.40 -13.96 -11.62
N LYS A 277 -16.16 -14.14 -10.32
CA LYS A 277 -16.76 -13.33 -9.26
C LYS A 277 -15.75 -13.00 -8.18
N ILE A 278 -15.70 -11.74 -7.76
CA ILE A 278 -14.90 -11.30 -6.61
C ILE A 278 -15.83 -10.69 -5.57
N ALA A 279 -15.78 -11.19 -4.33
CA ALA A 279 -16.58 -10.68 -3.23
C ALA A 279 -16.26 -9.19 -2.96
N PRO A 280 -17.26 -8.31 -2.74
CA PRO A 280 -17.04 -6.87 -2.67
C PRO A 280 -16.01 -6.41 -1.62
N ILE A 281 -16.01 -7.02 -0.44
CA ILE A 281 -15.05 -6.67 0.63
C ILE A 281 -13.62 -7.01 0.23
N PHE A 282 -13.42 -8.18 -0.38
CA PHE A 282 -12.11 -8.61 -0.86
C PHE A 282 -11.65 -7.75 -2.04
N TYR A 283 -12.55 -7.42 -2.98
CA TYR A 283 -12.29 -6.48 -4.07
C TYR A 283 -11.75 -5.15 -3.53
N ASN A 284 -12.45 -4.57 -2.56
CA ASN A 284 -12.05 -3.32 -1.91
C ASN A 284 -10.70 -3.44 -1.18
N THR A 285 -10.43 -4.58 -0.55
CA THR A 285 -9.16 -4.79 0.15
C THR A 285 -7.99 -4.89 -0.83
N MET A 286 -8.21 -5.46 -2.02
CA MET A 286 -7.21 -5.55 -3.09
C MET A 286 -6.90 -4.18 -3.69
N GLU A 287 -7.91 -3.39 -4.06
CA GLU A 287 -7.71 -2.03 -4.60
C GLU A 287 -7.09 -1.07 -3.56
N ASP A 288 -7.46 -1.19 -2.28
CA ASP A 288 -6.83 -0.41 -1.20
C ASP A 288 -5.35 -0.75 -1.02
N ALA A 289 -4.94 -1.98 -1.35
CA ALA A 289 -3.55 -2.45 -1.30
C ALA A 289 -2.79 -2.23 -2.61
N GLY A 290 -3.36 -1.53 -3.58
CA GLY A 290 -2.73 -1.20 -4.87
C GLY A 290 -2.76 -2.32 -5.90
N ALA A 291 -3.47 -3.41 -5.64
CA ALA A 291 -3.64 -4.49 -6.59
C ALA A 291 -4.64 -4.12 -7.71
N LEU A 292 -4.62 -4.89 -8.80
CA LEU A 292 -5.56 -4.80 -9.90
C LEU A 292 -6.57 -5.96 -9.87
N PRO A 293 -7.71 -5.82 -9.16
CA PRO A 293 -8.79 -6.81 -9.17
C PRO A 293 -9.71 -6.65 -10.39
N ILE A 294 -9.87 -7.71 -11.19
CA ILE A 294 -10.71 -7.72 -12.40
C ILE A 294 -11.69 -8.88 -12.35
N GLU A 295 -12.98 -8.59 -12.55
CA GLU A 295 -14.00 -9.61 -12.78
C GLU A 295 -14.08 -9.92 -14.29
N LEU A 296 -13.81 -11.18 -14.69
CA LEU A 296 -13.82 -11.66 -16.08
C LEU A 296 -14.00 -13.18 -16.14
N ASP A 297 -14.36 -13.73 -17.31
CA ASP A 297 -14.36 -15.19 -17.46
C ASP A 297 -12.93 -15.75 -17.33
N VAL A 298 -12.80 -16.78 -16.49
CA VAL A 298 -11.54 -17.43 -16.14
C VAL A 298 -11.54 -18.92 -16.50
N SER A 299 -12.54 -19.38 -17.26
CA SER A 299 -12.72 -20.78 -17.67
C SER A 299 -11.58 -21.29 -18.56
N GLN A 300 -10.97 -20.40 -19.35
CA GLN A 300 -9.84 -20.71 -20.24
C GLN A 300 -8.46 -20.42 -19.64
N MET A 301 -8.40 -20.13 -18.34
CA MET A 301 -7.15 -19.87 -17.61
C MET A 301 -6.80 -21.05 -16.70
N ASN A 302 -5.81 -21.83 -17.08
CA ASN A 302 -5.32 -22.97 -16.31
C ASN A 302 -4.07 -22.62 -15.51
N MET A 303 -3.80 -23.43 -14.48
CA MET A 303 -2.60 -23.30 -13.67
C MET A 303 -1.33 -23.30 -14.54
N GLY A 304 -0.49 -22.27 -14.38
CA GLY A 304 0.77 -22.12 -15.09
C GLY A 304 0.67 -21.54 -16.50
N ASP A 305 -0.53 -21.27 -17.00
CA ASP A 305 -0.71 -20.55 -18.28
C ASP A 305 -0.05 -19.17 -18.24
N VAL A 306 0.33 -18.66 -19.41
CA VAL A 306 0.76 -17.27 -19.60
C VAL A 306 -0.34 -16.54 -20.35
N VAL A 307 -0.82 -15.44 -19.77
CA VAL A 307 -1.92 -14.63 -20.31
C VAL A 307 -1.45 -13.19 -20.45
N GLU A 308 -1.77 -12.59 -21.60
CA GLU A 308 -1.64 -11.15 -21.81
C GLU A 308 -2.93 -10.46 -21.38
N LEU A 309 -2.88 -9.59 -20.38
CA LEU A 309 -3.97 -8.71 -20.01
C LEU A 309 -3.79 -7.35 -20.68
N ARG A 310 -4.84 -6.84 -21.33
CA ARG A 310 -4.90 -5.47 -21.87
C ARG A 310 -5.97 -4.70 -21.10
N PRO A 311 -5.61 -4.05 -19.97
CA PRO A 311 -6.59 -3.51 -19.03
C PRO A 311 -7.47 -2.41 -19.62
N TYR A 312 -6.91 -1.58 -20.49
CA TYR A 312 -7.62 -0.47 -21.14
C TYR A 312 -8.52 -0.93 -22.28
N ASP A 313 -8.10 -1.97 -23.01
CA ASP A 313 -8.91 -2.58 -24.08
C ASP A 313 -10.00 -3.50 -23.53
N GLY A 314 -9.88 -3.93 -22.27
CA GLY A 314 -10.80 -4.87 -21.65
C GLY A 314 -10.65 -6.31 -22.14
N ASN A 315 -9.42 -6.75 -22.47
CA ASN A 315 -9.19 -8.07 -23.06
C ASN A 315 -8.15 -8.90 -22.29
N ALA A 316 -8.37 -10.20 -22.20
CA ALA A 316 -7.39 -11.20 -21.81
C ALA A 316 -7.10 -12.13 -22.99
N LEU A 317 -5.82 -12.33 -23.31
CA LEU A 317 -5.39 -13.12 -24.45
C LEU A 317 -4.48 -14.27 -24.02
N LYS A 318 -4.62 -15.42 -24.68
CA LYS A 318 -3.71 -16.56 -24.59
C LYS A 318 -3.29 -16.94 -26.00
N ASP A 319 -1.99 -17.04 -26.23
CA ASP A 319 -1.41 -17.34 -27.55
C ASP A 319 -1.93 -16.42 -28.67
N GLY A 320 -2.11 -15.13 -28.35
CA GLY A 320 -2.62 -14.11 -29.26
C GLY A 320 -4.13 -14.16 -29.54
N LYS A 321 -4.88 -15.08 -28.92
CA LYS A 321 -6.33 -15.18 -29.05
C LYS A 321 -7.03 -14.61 -27.83
N VAL A 322 -8.07 -13.81 -28.03
CA VAL A 322 -8.93 -13.33 -26.94
C VAL A 322 -9.64 -14.53 -26.31
N ILE A 323 -9.42 -14.72 -25.00
CA ILE A 323 -10.04 -15.78 -24.21
C ILE A 323 -11.11 -15.23 -23.26
N ALA A 324 -11.08 -13.94 -22.96
CA ALA A 324 -12.11 -13.25 -22.19
C ALA A 324 -12.09 -11.75 -22.48
N GLU A 325 -13.28 -11.15 -22.47
CA GLU A 325 -13.50 -9.71 -22.49
C GLU A 325 -13.99 -9.27 -21.10
N PHE A 326 -13.66 -8.05 -20.70
CA PHE A 326 -14.05 -7.50 -19.41
C PHE A 326 -14.17 -5.98 -19.44
N LYS A 327 -14.83 -5.44 -18.42
CA LYS A 327 -14.85 -4.02 -18.13
C LYS A 327 -14.48 -3.82 -16.67
N VAL A 328 -13.50 -2.95 -16.41
CA VAL A 328 -13.18 -2.55 -15.05
C VAL A 328 -14.39 -1.85 -14.41
N LYS A 329 -14.58 -2.01 -13.10
CA LYS A 329 -15.74 -1.42 -12.40
C LYS A 329 -15.77 0.11 -12.49
N SER A 330 -14.58 0.72 -12.53
CA SER A 330 -14.38 2.16 -12.67
C SER A 330 -13.00 2.41 -13.26
N ASP A 331 -12.88 3.37 -14.18
CA ASP A 331 -11.57 3.77 -14.72
C ASP A 331 -10.68 4.40 -13.63
N VAL A 332 -11.27 4.87 -12.53
CA VAL A 332 -10.52 5.36 -11.36
C VAL A 332 -9.59 4.29 -10.80
N LEU A 333 -9.90 3.00 -11.00
CA LEU A 333 -9.02 1.89 -10.61
C LEU A 333 -7.61 2.03 -11.17
N PHE A 334 -7.44 2.58 -12.38
CA PHE A 334 -6.10 2.80 -12.96
C PHE A 334 -5.30 3.84 -12.18
N ASP A 335 -5.95 4.88 -11.67
CA ASP A 335 -5.31 5.87 -10.79
C ASP A 335 -5.00 5.24 -9.42
N GLU A 336 -5.88 4.37 -8.90
CA GLU A 336 -5.68 3.69 -7.62
C GLU A 336 -4.44 2.79 -7.68
N VAL A 337 -4.32 1.96 -8.72
CA VAL A 337 -3.14 1.12 -8.92
C VAL A 337 -1.88 1.97 -9.10
N ARG A 338 -1.92 3.02 -9.94
CA ARG A 338 -0.78 3.93 -10.14
C ARG A 338 -0.33 4.56 -8.82
N ALA A 339 -1.26 5.00 -7.98
CA ALA A 339 -0.96 5.59 -6.68
C ALA A 339 -0.42 4.59 -5.65
N GLY A 340 -0.42 3.28 -5.95
CA GLY A 340 -0.07 2.22 -5.01
C GLY A 340 -1.20 1.87 -4.04
N GLY A 341 -2.43 2.22 -4.37
CA GLY A 341 -3.64 1.91 -3.62
C GLY A 341 -4.67 3.05 -3.68
N ARG A 342 -5.94 2.69 -3.48
CA ARG A 342 -7.02 3.67 -3.38
C ARG A 342 -6.85 4.64 -2.21
N ILE A 343 -6.38 4.17 -1.05
CA ILE A 343 -6.14 5.04 0.12
C ILE A 343 -5.07 6.10 -0.18
N PRO A 344 -3.86 5.76 -0.68
CA PRO A 344 -2.89 6.74 -1.16
C PRO A 344 -3.45 7.73 -2.19
N LEU A 345 -4.26 7.26 -3.15
CA LEU A 345 -4.87 8.12 -4.16
C LEU A 345 -5.77 9.19 -3.53
N ILE A 346 -6.65 8.80 -2.61
CA ILE A 346 -7.58 9.72 -1.94
C ILE A 346 -6.81 10.80 -1.18
N ILE A 347 -5.82 10.39 -0.37
CA ILE A 347 -5.00 11.31 0.42
C ILE A 347 -4.21 12.26 -0.49
N GLY A 348 -3.52 11.73 -1.49
CA GLY A 348 -2.70 12.51 -2.40
C GLY A 348 -3.52 13.47 -3.27
N ARG A 349 -4.71 13.05 -3.74
CA ARG A 349 -5.64 13.92 -4.47
C ARG A 349 -6.11 15.08 -3.60
N GLY A 350 -6.44 14.81 -2.33
CA GLY A 350 -6.78 15.83 -1.35
C GLY A 350 -5.63 16.82 -1.11
N LEU A 351 -4.40 16.31 -0.98
CA LEU A 351 -3.19 17.12 -0.84
C LEU A 351 -2.98 18.03 -2.07
N THR A 352 -3.09 17.48 -3.29
CA THR A 352 -3.02 18.26 -4.52
C THR A 352 -4.11 19.33 -4.57
N ALA A 353 -5.35 19.01 -4.20
CA ALA A 353 -6.44 19.98 -4.19
C ALA A 353 -6.15 21.16 -3.23
N LYS A 354 -5.73 20.87 -2.00
CA LYS A 354 -5.33 21.90 -1.01
C LYS A 354 -4.17 22.77 -1.51
N ALA A 355 -3.15 22.15 -2.12
CA ALA A 355 -2.00 22.88 -2.67
C ALA A 355 -2.42 23.82 -3.82
N ARG A 356 -3.31 23.37 -4.71
CA ARG A 356 -3.82 24.19 -5.81
C ARG A 356 -4.66 25.35 -5.31
N GLU A 357 -5.52 25.11 -4.32
CA GLU A 357 -6.30 26.17 -3.67
C GLU A 357 -5.38 27.23 -3.03
N ALA A 358 -4.38 26.81 -2.26
CA ALA A 358 -3.40 27.72 -1.64
C ALA A 358 -2.61 28.55 -2.67
N LEU A 359 -2.36 28.01 -3.86
CA LEU A 359 -1.69 28.69 -4.96
C LEU A 359 -2.65 29.48 -5.89
N GLY A 360 -3.96 29.49 -5.62
CA GLY A 360 -4.95 30.15 -6.46
C GLY A 360 -5.14 29.49 -7.85
N LEU A 361 -4.77 28.22 -7.99
CA LEU A 361 -4.89 27.45 -9.22
C LEU A 361 -6.28 26.80 -9.35
N PRO A 362 -6.79 26.61 -10.58
CA PRO A 362 -8.06 25.90 -10.78
C PRO A 362 -7.95 24.43 -10.34
N PRO A 363 -9.08 23.74 -10.03
CA PRO A 363 -9.07 22.31 -9.72
C PRO A 363 -8.33 21.47 -10.77
N SER A 364 -7.62 20.45 -10.32
CA SER A 364 -6.84 19.58 -11.21
C SER A 364 -7.75 18.75 -12.12
N THR A 365 -7.37 18.61 -13.39
CA THR A 365 -7.99 17.72 -14.38
C THR A 365 -7.19 16.43 -14.60
N LEU A 366 -6.11 16.23 -13.84
CA LEU A 366 -5.19 15.10 -14.01
C LEU A 366 -5.80 13.76 -13.62
N PHE A 367 -6.60 13.73 -12.55
CA PHE A 367 -7.13 12.50 -12.00
C PHE A 367 -8.42 12.09 -12.69
N ARG A 368 -8.56 10.79 -12.96
CA ARG A 368 -9.80 10.20 -13.42
C ARG A 368 -10.89 10.44 -12.38
N LEU A 369 -12.02 10.91 -12.87
CA LEU A 369 -13.20 11.15 -12.06
C LEU A 369 -14.14 9.94 -12.15
N PRO A 370 -14.79 9.58 -11.03
CA PRO A 370 -15.85 8.58 -11.06
C PRO A 370 -16.97 9.06 -11.98
N GLN A 371 -17.54 8.15 -12.77
CA GLN A 371 -18.66 8.50 -13.64
C GLN A 371 -19.91 8.80 -12.79
N ASN A 372 -20.53 9.95 -13.05
CA ASN A 372 -21.82 10.24 -12.44
C ASN A 372 -22.88 9.35 -13.10
N PRO A 373 -23.65 8.57 -12.31
CA PRO A 373 -24.74 7.78 -12.86
C PRO A 373 -25.83 8.68 -13.44
N VAL A 374 -26.55 8.18 -14.44
CA VAL A 374 -27.66 8.89 -15.08
C VAL A 374 -28.71 9.28 -14.04
N ASP A 375 -29.12 10.54 -14.02
CA ASP A 375 -30.23 10.96 -13.17
C ASP A 375 -31.54 10.39 -13.70
N THR A 376 -32.14 9.50 -12.91
CA THR A 376 -33.41 8.86 -13.23
C THR A 376 -34.63 9.71 -12.82
N ARG A 377 -34.41 10.86 -12.14
CA ARG A 377 -35.44 11.71 -11.52
C ARG A 377 -36.36 11.00 -10.51
N ARG A 378 -36.07 9.74 -10.17
CA ARG A 378 -36.81 8.98 -9.15
C ARG A 378 -36.39 9.40 -7.75
N GLY A 379 -37.23 9.16 -6.75
CA GLY A 379 -36.86 9.35 -5.34
C GLY A 379 -35.67 8.47 -4.91
N PHE A 380 -35.19 8.69 -3.67
CA PHE A 380 -34.09 7.93 -3.08
C PHE A 380 -34.60 6.89 -2.07
N SER A 381 -33.94 5.73 -2.02
CA SER A 381 -34.16 4.73 -0.97
C SER A 381 -33.60 5.19 0.38
N LEU A 382 -33.97 4.52 1.47
CA LEU A 382 -33.46 4.86 2.81
C LEU A 382 -31.92 4.82 2.89
N ALA A 383 -31.30 3.77 2.33
CA ALA A 383 -29.84 3.65 2.31
C ALA A 383 -29.18 4.80 1.55
N GLN A 384 -29.74 5.18 0.40
CA GLN A 384 -29.24 6.30 -0.40
C GLN A 384 -29.35 7.63 0.36
N LYS A 385 -30.46 7.86 1.07
CA LYS A 385 -30.68 9.04 1.93
C LYS A 385 -29.71 9.08 3.11
N MET A 386 -29.46 7.94 3.77
CA MET A 386 -28.50 7.84 4.88
C MET A 386 -27.08 8.21 4.43
N VAL A 387 -26.62 7.66 3.30
CA VAL A 387 -25.31 7.99 2.73
C VAL A 387 -25.26 9.45 2.31
N GLY A 388 -26.29 9.96 1.63
CA GLY A 388 -26.37 11.37 1.23
C GLY A 388 -26.27 12.32 2.42
N ARG A 389 -26.97 12.01 3.52
CA ARG A 389 -26.86 12.77 4.77
C ARG A 389 -25.44 12.74 5.34
N ALA A 390 -24.79 11.57 5.36
CA ALA A 390 -23.42 11.43 5.85
C ALA A 390 -22.39 12.17 4.97
N CYS A 391 -22.70 12.39 3.69
CA CYS A 391 -21.93 13.21 2.75
C CYS A 391 -22.29 14.71 2.82
N GLY A 392 -23.19 15.12 3.72
CA GLY A 392 -23.61 16.52 3.85
C GLY A 392 -24.54 17.03 2.75
N LEU A 393 -25.19 16.15 1.97
CA LEU A 393 -26.15 16.56 0.96
C LEU A 393 -27.37 17.25 1.60
N PRO A 394 -27.93 18.29 0.96
CA PRO A 394 -28.98 19.09 1.55
C PRO A 394 -30.32 18.35 1.64
N ILE A 395 -31.22 18.89 2.45
CA ILE A 395 -32.65 18.57 2.40
C ILE A 395 -33.31 19.52 1.39
N VAL A 396 -34.00 18.97 0.39
CA VAL A 396 -34.72 19.74 -0.63
C VAL A 396 -36.19 19.40 -0.53
N ASN A 397 -37.05 20.42 -0.37
CA ASN A 397 -38.51 20.26 -0.22
C ASN A 397 -38.91 19.28 0.91
N GLY A 398 -38.17 19.28 2.02
CA GLY A 398 -38.41 18.38 3.14
C GLY A 398 -37.88 16.96 2.96
N GLU A 399 -37.25 16.63 1.83
CA GLU A 399 -36.64 15.33 1.57
C GLU A 399 -35.11 15.38 1.58
N GLN A 400 -34.49 14.45 2.32
CA GLN A 400 -33.04 14.24 2.27
C GLN A 400 -32.61 13.81 0.87
N VAL A 401 -31.72 14.58 0.23
CA VAL A 401 -31.07 14.18 -1.02
C VAL A 401 -30.13 13.00 -0.72
N GLY A 402 -30.23 11.94 -1.53
CA GLY A 402 -29.42 10.74 -1.39
C GLY A 402 -28.30 10.63 -2.42
N VAL A 403 -27.48 9.59 -2.29
CA VAL A 403 -26.46 9.21 -3.28
C VAL A 403 -27.00 8.15 -4.23
N ARG A 404 -26.79 8.28 -5.54
CA ARG A 404 -27.24 7.30 -6.55
C ARG A 404 -26.28 6.10 -6.62
N PRO A 405 -26.76 4.89 -7.01
CA PRO A 405 -25.88 3.75 -7.21
C PRO A 405 -24.84 4.05 -8.29
N GLY A 406 -23.57 3.72 -8.03
CA GLY A 406 -22.44 4.02 -8.91
C GLY A 406 -21.79 5.39 -8.67
N THR A 407 -22.40 6.28 -7.88
CA THR A 407 -21.75 7.52 -7.46
C THR A 407 -20.70 7.24 -6.39
N TYR A 408 -19.46 7.66 -6.65
CA TYR A 408 -18.43 7.74 -5.61
C TYR A 408 -18.81 8.81 -4.58
N CYS A 409 -18.61 8.50 -3.30
CA CYS A 409 -18.85 9.43 -2.22
C CYS A 409 -18.00 9.08 -1.00
N GLU A 410 -17.76 10.07 -0.14
CA GLU A 410 -16.95 9.94 1.08
C GLU A 410 -17.83 10.28 2.30
N PRO A 411 -18.69 9.35 2.76
CA PRO A 411 -19.56 9.61 3.90
C PRO A 411 -18.75 9.78 5.18
N ARG A 412 -19.18 10.71 6.06
CA ARG A 412 -18.64 10.84 7.41
C ARG A 412 -18.84 9.54 8.20
N MET A 413 -17.77 9.00 8.77
CA MET A 413 -17.83 7.84 9.66
C MET A 413 -18.25 8.27 11.07
N THR A 414 -19.48 7.95 11.47
CA THR A 414 -20.01 8.26 12.82
C THR A 414 -19.53 7.28 13.89
N SER A 415 -19.44 6.00 13.53
CA SER A 415 -19.03 4.91 14.44
C SER A 415 -18.11 3.94 13.70
N VAL A 416 -17.01 3.53 14.32
CA VAL A 416 -16.04 2.56 13.78
C VAL A 416 -15.83 1.45 14.82
N GLY A 417 -16.07 0.20 14.44
CA GLY A 417 -15.87 -0.97 15.29
C GLY A 417 -14.54 -1.67 14.98
N SER A 418 -13.87 -2.18 16.01
CA SER A 418 -12.67 -3.02 15.90
C SER A 418 -12.78 -4.20 16.85
N GLN A 419 -12.30 -5.37 16.43
CA GLN A 419 -12.33 -6.62 17.21
C GLN A 419 -10.92 -7.20 17.37
N ASP A 420 -10.75 -8.20 18.23
CA ASP A 420 -9.48 -8.73 18.72
C ASP A 420 -8.64 -9.53 17.69
N THR A 421 -9.27 -10.16 16.70
CA THR A 421 -8.59 -10.94 15.65
C THR A 421 -8.20 -10.15 14.41
N THR A 422 -8.77 -8.95 14.20
CA THR A 422 -8.38 -8.00 13.14
C THR A 422 -7.68 -6.76 13.70
N GLY A 423 -7.94 -6.41 14.96
CA GLY A 423 -7.38 -5.25 15.65
C GLY A 423 -5.86 -5.16 15.60
N PRO A 424 -5.10 -6.25 15.79
CA PRO A 424 -3.64 -6.23 15.64
C PRO A 424 -3.14 -5.85 14.24
N MET A 425 -3.93 -6.02 13.18
CA MET A 425 -3.60 -5.54 11.83
C MET A 425 -4.10 -4.11 11.57
N THR A 426 -5.10 -3.67 12.33
CA THR A 426 -5.62 -2.29 12.29
C THR A 426 -4.70 -1.31 13.00
N ARG A 427 -4.04 -1.77 14.08
CA ARG A 427 -3.01 -1.03 14.82
C ARG A 427 -1.73 -0.95 13.99
#